data_AF-A0A966PVC1-F1
#
_entry.id   AF-A0A966PVC1-F1
#
_cell.length_a   1.000
_cell.length_b   1.000
_cell.length_c   1.000
_cell.angle_alpha   90.00
_cell.angle_beta   90.00
_cell.angle_gamma   90.00
#
_symmetry.space_group_name_H-M   'P 1'
#
loop_
_entity.id
_entity.type
_entity.pdbx_description
1 polymer ?
#
loop_
_entity_poly.entity_id
_entity_poly.type
_entity_poly.pdbx_seq_one_letter_code
_entity_poly.pdbx_strand_id
1 'polypeptide(L)'
;MMKKKVIDESELLKVIDIISKKLAYKFKFGYHEIEDMKQQISIFALEGLQNYDHKRPLENFLWTHVRNRLFNYKRDNYQRPDKPCLSCPLYDPHLAKSYSGCTKYNDKNDCSEYVHWHSRNSTKKNLMHLSTIDELKDYGSAFTTQEDSLFSQISNGEIVNKIEENLSGENRVTYLKLKNGGKVSKGDSEKLMSEIKKILEDNDG
;
A
#
# COMPACT_ATOMS: atom_id res chain seq x y z
N MET A 1 12.91 -31.54 40.86
CA MET A 1 11.99 -31.07 39.79
C MET A 1 11.14 -29.93 40.34
N MET A 2 11.37 -28.69 39.91
CA MET A 2 10.46 -27.59 40.28
C MET A 2 9.16 -27.74 39.48
N LYS A 3 8.02 -27.79 40.18
CA LYS A 3 6.69 -27.84 39.55
C LYS A 3 6.56 -26.60 38.67
N LYS A 4 6.35 -26.77 37.34
CA LYS A 4 5.96 -25.67 36.47
C LYS A 4 4.69 -25.06 37.05
N LYS A 5 4.71 -23.77 37.35
CA LYS A 5 3.57 -23.07 37.92
C LYS A 5 2.52 -22.97 36.80
N VAL A 6 1.37 -23.58 37.02
CA VAL A 6 0.26 -23.52 36.05
C VAL A 6 -0.25 -22.09 36.04
N ILE A 7 -0.37 -21.52 34.85
CA ILE A 7 -0.95 -20.18 34.64
C ILE A 7 -2.46 -20.35 34.60
N ASP A 8 -3.17 -19.43 35.26
CA ASP A 8 -4.62 -19.41 35.19
C ASP A 8 -5.09 -19.02 33.78
N GLU A 9 -6.06 -19.75 33.24
CA GLU A 9 -6.56 -19.51 31.88
C GLU A 9 -7.24 -18.13 31.77
N SER A 10 -7.96 -17.71 32.80
CA SER A 10 -8.61 -16.40 32.84
C SER A 10 -7.59 -15.25 32.90
N GLU A 11 -6.50 -15.41 33.66
CA GLU A 11 -5.37 -14.48 33.62
C GLU A 11 -4.77 -14.38 32.20
N LEU A 12 -4.51 -15.53 31.56
CA LEU A 12 -3.96 -15.57 30.20
C LEU A 12 -4.86 -14.85 29.19
N LEU A 13 -6.15 -15.17 29.17
CA LEU A 13 -7.10 -14.57 28.23
C LEU A 13 -7.21 -13.05 28.41
N LYS A 14 -7.19 -12.56 29.65
CA LYS A 14 -7.17 -11.11 29.93
C LYS A 14 -5.92 -10.44 29.37
N VAL A 15 -4.75 -11.06 29.58
CA VAL A 15 -3.48 -10.53 29.06
C VAL A 15 -3.48 -10.53 27.52
N ILE A 16 -3.95 -11.61 26.89
CA ILE A 16 -4.06 -11.70 25.42
C ILE A 16 -4.98 -10.62 24.88
N ASP A 17 -6.13 -10.36 25.50
CA ASP A 17 -7.06 -9.31 25.07
C ASP A 17 -6.41 -7.90 25.14
N ILE A 18 -5.70 -7.59 26.23
CA ILE A 18 -4.96 -6.33 26.39
C ILE A 18 -3.91 -6.16 25.29
N ILE A 19 -3.12 -7.20 25.04
CA ILE A 19 -2.08 -7.20 24.00
C ILE A 19 -2.73 -7.04 22.61
N SER A 20 -3.81 -7.78 22.37
CA SER A 20 -4.55 -7.80 21.10
C SER A 20 -5.08 -6.42 20.74
N LYS A 21 -5.74 -5.73 21.68
CA LYS A 21 -6.27 -4.36 21.48
C LYS A 21 -5.18 -3.37 21.07
N LYS A 22 -3.96 -3.50 21.62
CA LYS A 22 -2.83 -2.59 21.34
C LYS A 22 -2.06 -2.94 20.07
N LEU A 23 -1.89 -4.23 19.76
CA LEU A 23 -0.99 -4.68 18.70
C LEU A 23 -1.69 -5.05 17.39
N ALA A 24 -2.94 -5.52 17.40
CA ALA A 24 -3.61 -6.01 16.20
C ALA A 24 -3.67 -4.96 15.07
N TYR A 25 -4.15 -3.75 15.38
CA TYR A 25 -4.20 -2.64 14.41
C TYR A 25 -2.82 -2.20 13.93
N LYS A 26 -1.84 -2.11 14.85
CA LYS A 26 -0.49 -1.67 14.52
C LYS A 26 0.24 -2.65 13.59
N PHE A 27 0.00 -3.94 13.79
CA PHE A 27 0.65 -5.00 13.04
C PHE A 27 -0.22 -5.56 11.91
N LYS A 28 -1.43 -5.01 11.63
CA LYS A 28 -2.20 -5.31 10.41
C LYS A 28 -1.34 -5.05 9.16
N PHE A 29 -1.43 -5.93 8.16
CA PHE A 29 -0.82 -5.77 6.85
C PHE A 29 -1.50 -6.67 5.82
N GLY A 30 -1.36 -6.34 4.52
CA GLY A 30 -1.92 -7.14 3.44
C GLY A 30 -3.44 -7.29 3.56
N TYR A 31 -3.94 -8.46 3.18
CA TYR A 31 -5.35 -8.84 3.26
C TYR A 31 -5.84 -9.21 4.67
N HIS A 32 -4.95 -9.27 5.68
CA HIS A 32 -5.37 -9.70 7.02
C HIS A 32 -6.38 -8.74 7.60
N GLU A 33 -7.50 -9.28 8.07
CA GLU A 33 -8.43 -8.53 8.88
C GLU A 33 -7.96 -8.40 10.33
N ILE A 34 -8.60 -7.51 11.08
CA ILE A 34 -8.24 -7.29 12.49
C ILE A 34 -8.42 -8.55 13.32
N GLU A 35 -9.47 -9.34 13.05
CA GLU A 35 -9.71 -10.60 13.75
C GLU A 35 -8.61 -11.64 13.45
N ASP A 36 -8.11 -11.71 12.21
CA ASP A 36 -6.97 -12.57 11.86
C ASP A 36 -5.74 -12.22 12.70
N MET A 37 -5.48 -10.92 12.87
CA MET A 37 -4.36 -10.45 13.67
C MET A 37 -4.52 -10.79 15.16
N LYS A 38 -5.74 -10.74 15.71
CA LYS A 38 -6.01 -11.16 17.10
C LYS A 38 -5.82 -12.66 17.30
N GLN A 39 -6.27 -13.47 16.34
CA GLN A 39 -6.03 -14.91 16.35
C GLN A 39 -4.54 -15.21 16.31
N GLN A 40 -3.79 -14.56 15.42
CA GLN A 40 -2.34 -14.74 15.31
C GLN A 40 -1.60 -14.33 16.60
N ILE A 41 -2.06 -13.27 17.27
CA ILE A 41 -1.56 -12.86 18.59
C ILE A 41 -1.77 -13.96 19.63
N SER A 42 -2.95 -14.57 19.64
CA SER A 42 -3.29 -15.65 20.56
C SER A 42 -2.39 -16.87 20.33
N ILE A 43 -2.14 -17.25 19.07
CA ILE A 43 -1.22 -18.33 18.71
C ILE A 43 0.20 -18.03 19.23
N PHE A 44 0.74 -16.84 18.96
CA PHE A 44 2.07 -16.47 19.43
C PHE A 44 2.17 -16.38 20.96
N ALA A 45 1.10 -15.97 21.64
CA ALA A 45 1.07 -15.98 23.09
C ALA A 45 1.19 -17.42 23.62
N LEU A 46 0.39 -18.35 23.09
CA LEU A 46 0.41 -19.77 23.46
C LEU A 46 1.77 -20.44 23.17
N GLU A 47 2.37 -20.17 22.02
CA GLU A 47 3.74 -20.63 21.70
C GLU A 47 4.77 -20.11 22.73
N GLY A 48 4.66 -18.83 23.08
CA GLY A 48 5.56 -18.18 24.02
C GLY A 48 5.49 -18.74 25.44
N LEU A 49 4.30 -19.15 25.89
CA LEU A 49 4.07 -19.67 27.24
C LEU A 49 4.95 -20.88 27.58
N GLN A 50 5.31 -21.70 26.59
CA GLN A 50 6.15 -22.88 26.79
C GLN A 50 7.51 -22.53 27.43
N ASN A 51 7.98 -21.31 27.17
CA ASN A 51 9.28 -20.78 27.60
C ASN A 51 9.17 -19.75 28.74
N TYR A 52 8.00 -19.60 29.35
CA TYR A 52 7.82 -18.65 30.44
C TYR A 52 8.48 -19.14 31.74
N ASP A 53 9.35 -18.30 32.31
CA ASP A 53 10.17 -18.63 33.48
C ASP A 53 9.61 -18.09 34.80
N HIS A 54 8.43 -17.45 34.78
CA HIS A 54 7.75 -16.84 35.93
C HIS A 54 8.55 -15.78 36.70
N LYS A 55 9.68 -15.27 36.17
CA LYS A 55 10.49 -14.25 36.86
C LYS A 55 9.92 -12.84 36.78
N ARG A 56 9.15 -12.57 35.73
CA ARG A 56 8.51 -11.29 35.44
C ARG A 56 7.01 -11.50 35.23
N PRO A 57 6.16 -10.46 35.38
CA PRO A 57 4.72 -10.59 35.12
C PRO A 57 4.42 -11.14 33.73
N LEU A 58 3.34 -11.92 33.63
CA LEU A 58 2.95 -12.62 32.41
C LEU A 58 2.74 -11.64 31.25
N GLU A 59 2.08 -10.51 31.53
CA GLU A 59 1.86 -9.44 30.54
C GLU A 59 3.17 -8.92 29.96
N ASN A 60 4.17 -8.62 30.79
CA ASN A 60 5.46 -8.11 30.31
C ASN A 60 6.20 -9.14 29.47
N PHE A 61 6.17 -10.40 29.88
CA PHE A 61 6.76 -11.51 29.12
C PHE A 61 6.09 -11.67 27.75
N LEU A 62 4.76 -11.82 27.73
CA LEU A 62 3.99 -12.04 26.52
C LEU A 62 4.03 -10.82 25.61
N TRP A 63 3.99 -9.61 26.14
CA TRP A 63 4.11 -8.37 25.36
C TRP A 63 5.38 -8.36 24.52
N THR A 64 6.54 -8.60 25.15
CA THR A 64 7.81 -8.64 24.41
C THR A 64 7.83 -9.79 23.40
N HIS A 65 7.39 -10.99 23.81
CA HIS A 65 7.39 -12.16 22.94
C HIS A 65 6.50 -11.97 21.71
N VAL A 66 5.22 -11.68 21.92
CA VAL A 66 4.21 -11.50 20.86
C VAL A 66 4.61 -10.34 19.94
N ARG A 67 5.05 -9.20 20.48
CA ARG A 67 5.47 -8.06 19.65
C ARG A 67 6.63 -8.43 18.72
N ASN A 68 7.63 -9.15 19.22
CA ASN A 68 8.76 -9.58 18.40
C ASN A 68 8.32 -10.60 17.35
N ARG A 69 7.41 -11.52 17.69
CA ARG A 69 6.84 -12.49 16.75
C ARG A 69 6.01 -11.81 15.66
N LEU A 70 5.18 -10.83 16.00
CA LEU A 70 4.43 -10.03 15.04
C LEU A 70 5.34 -9.21 14.12
N PHE A 71 6.42 -8.65 14.64
CA PHE A 71 7.41 -7.95 13.83
C PHE A 71 8.06 -8.89 12.80
N ASN A 72 8.50 -10.06 13.25
CA ASN A 72 9.05 -11.09 12.35
C ASN A 72 8.01 -11.56 11.33
N TYR A 73 6.77 -11.79 11.77
CA TYR A 73 5.66 -12.20 10.91
C TYR A 73 5.41 -11.19 9.79
N LYS A 74 5.32 -9.88 10.11
CA LYS A 74 5.18 -8.82 9.11
C LYS A 74 6.41 -8.70 8.22
N ARG A 75 7.61 -8.86 8.77
CA ARG A 75 8.88 -8.83 8.00
C ARG A 75 8.97 -9.96 6.98
N ASP A 76 8.54 -11.15 7.38
CA ASP A 76 8.69 -12.36 6.59
C ASP A 76 7.56 -12.52 5.57
N ASN A 77 6.38 -11.95 5.83
CA ASN A 77 5.23 -12.06 4.94
C ASN A 77 4.92 -10.79 4.11
N TYR A 78 5.34 -9.59 4.54
CA TYR A 78 4.97 -8.34 3.87
C TYR A 78 6.16 -7.55 3.33
N GLN A 79 6.99 -6.99 4.22
CA GLN A 79 8.15 -6.20 3.78
C GLN A 79 9.25 -6.15 4.82
N ARG A 80 10.50 -6.09 4.36
CA ARG A 80 11.66 -5.78 5.20
C ARG A 80 11.89 -4.26 5.21
N PRO A 81 11.76 -3.56 6.35
CA PRO A 81 11.91 -2.11 6.41
C PRO A 81 13.36 -1.65 6.23
N ASP A 82 14.32 -2.49 6.61
CA ASP A 82 15.75 -2.18 6.56
C ASP A 82 16.23 -2.20 5.11
N LYS A 83 16.29 -1.02 4.49
CA LYS A 83 16.84 -0.85 3.15
C LYS A 83 18.36 -1.05 3.21
N PRO A 84 18.97 -1.72 2.22
CA PRO A 84 20.43 -1.89 2.16
C PRO A 84 21.17 -0.54 2.15
N CYS A 85 20.53 0.51 1.63
CA CYS A 85 21.06 1.86 1.63
C CYS A 85 21.29 2.43 3.04
N LEU A 86 20.53 2.05 4.06
CA LEU A 86 20.66 2.65 5.40
C LEU A 86 22.03 2.37 6.05
N SER A 87 22.67 1.26 5.69
CA SER A 87 24.01 0.89 6.12
C SER A 87 25.08 1.11 5.04
N CYS A 88 24.72 1.72 3.91
CA CYS A 88 25.62 1.87 2.77
C CYS A 88 26.48 3.14 2.91
N PRO A 89 27.82 3.05 2.75
CA PRO A 89 28.70 4.23 2.77
C PRO A 89 28.39 5.26 1.68
N LEU A 90 27.74 4.82 0.59
CA LEU A 90 27.40 5.63 -0.58
C LEU A 90 26.01 6.27 -0.45
N TYR A 91 25.34 6.08 0.69
CA TYR A 91 24.01 6.62 0.93
C TYR A 91 24.09 8.10 1.27
N ASP A 92 23.37 8.90 0.49
CA ASP A 92 23.28 10.35 0.64
C ASP A 92 21.82 10.72 0.95
N PRO A 93 21.40 10.64 2.22
CA PRO A 93 20.00 10.83 2.61
C PRO A 93 19.48 12.24 2.34
N HIS A 94 20.37 13.24 2.25
CA HIS A 94 20.00 14.65 2.08
C HIS A 94 20.20 15.15 0.65
N LEU A 95 20.55 14.28 -0.30
CA LEU A 95 20.77 14.65 -1.71
C LEU A 95 21.83 15.76 -1.87
N ALA A 96 22.78 15.85 -0.94
CA ALA A 96 23.77 16.91 -0.94
C ALA A 96 24.80 16.75 -2.07
N LYS A 97 25.02 15.51 -2.52
CA LYS A 97 26.03 15.12 -3.51
C LYS A 97 25.46 14.31 -4.66
N SER A 98 24.16 13.96 -4.62
CA SER A 98 23.51 13.09 -5.60
C SER A 98 22.04 13.43 -5.78
N TYR A 99 21.49 13.18 -6.96
CA TYR A 99 20.06 13.33 -7.24
C TYR A 99 19.23 12.13 -6.78
N SER A 100 19.83 10.93 -6.82
CA SER A 100 19.17 9.69 -6.43
C SER A 100 19.23 9.43 -4.93
N GLY A 101 20.16 10.05 -4.18
CA GLY A 101 20.47 9.67 -2.80
C GLY A 101 21.44 8.49 -2.71
N CYS A 102 22.09 8.15 -3.82
CA CYS A 102 23.28 7.33 -3.88
C CYS A 102 24.38 8.11 -4.61
N THR A 103 25.56 8.22 -4.02
CA THR A 103 26.69 8.95 -4.64
C THR A 103 27.29 8.22 -5.84
N LYS A 104 26.98 6.94 -6.04
CA LYS A 104 27.54 6.10 -7.11
C LYS A 104 26.61 5.96 -8.32
N TYR A 105 25.30 5.91 -8.11
CA TYR A 105 24.34 5.57 -9.17
C TYR A 105 23.30 6.70 -9.34
N ASN A 106 22.98 7.03 -10.59
CA ASN A 106 21.94 8.01 -10.92
C ASN A 106 20.53 7.43 -10.78
N ASP A 107 20.35 6.13 -11.03
CA ASP A 107 19.15 5.39 -10.65
C ASP A 107 19.50 4.38 -9.54
N LYS A 108 18.66 4.27 -8.51
CA LYS A 108 18.83 3.25 -7.45
C LYS A 108 18.66 1.83 -8.00
N ASN A 109 17.93 1.68 -9.09
CA ASN A 109 17.76 0.39 -9.75
C ASN A 109 19.05 -0.12 -10.41
N ASP A 110 20.08 0.71 -10.54
CA ASP A 110 21.40 0.25 -11.00
C ASP A 110 22.20 -0.43 -9.88
N CYS A 111 21.75 -0.31 -8.62
CA CYS A 111 22.37 -0.96 -7.48
C CYS A 111 21.76 -2.37 -7.27
N SER A 112 22.57 -3.41 -7.47
CA SER A 112 22.16 -4.81 -7.30
C SER A 112 21.52 -5.07 -5.94
N GLU A 113 22.15 -4.65 -4.84
CA GLU A 113 21.64 -4.86 -3.48
C GLU A 113 20.25 -4.23 -3.28
N TYR A 114 20.07 -3.01 -3.80
CA TYR A 114 18.79 -2.31 -3.73
C TYR A 114 17.72 -3.01 -4.57
N VAL A 115 18.03 -3.41 -5.80
CA VAL A 115 17.08 -4.12 -6.68
C VAL A 115 16.63 -5.44 -6.07
N HIS A 116 17.53 -6.25 -5.53
CA HIS A 116 17.16 -7.51 -4.89
C HIS A 116 16.23 -7.28 -3.69
N TRP A 117 16.56 -6.29 -2.84
CA TRP A 117 15.70 -5.90 -1.73
C TRP A 117 14.32 -5.41 -2.21
N HIS A 118 14.31 -4.55 -3.24
CA HIS A 118 13.11 -3.95 -3.79
C HIS A 118 12.20 -5.00 -4.43
N SER A 119 12.75 -5.83 -5.32
CA SER A 119 12.05 -6.93 -5.99
C SER A 119 11.44 -7.89 -4.96
N ARG A 120 12.22 -8.33 -3.97
CA ARG A 120 11.72 -9.20 -2.90
C ARG A 120 10.52 -8.59 -2.16
N ASN A 121 10.62 -7.33 -1.76
CA ASN A 121 9.54 -6.65 -1.05
C ASN A 121 8.33 -6.40 -1.95
N SER A 122 8.55 -6.06 -3.23
CA SER A 122 7.48 -5.88 -4.22
C SER A 122 6.71 -7.18 -4.42
N THR A 123 7.41 -8.29 -4.66
CA THR A 123 6.80 -9.62 -4.81
C THR A 123 5.94 -9.99 -3.60
N LYS A 124 6.45 -9.80 -2.38
CA LYS A 124 5.66 -10.09 -1.16
C LYS A 124 4.40 -9.24 -1.05
N LYS A 125 4.48 -7.95 -1.38
CA LYS A 125 3.31 -7.07 -1.35
C LYS A 125 2.29 -7.48 -2.40
N ASN A 126 2.75 -7.80 -3.60
CA ASN A 126 1.87 -8.22 -4.70
C ASN A 126 1.15 -9.52 -4.37
N LEU A 127 1.81 -10.48 -3.71
CA LEU A 127 1.17 -11.71 -3.23
C LEU A 127 0.09 -11.46 -2.15
N MET A 128 0.23 -10.36 -1.40
CA MET A 128 -0.66 -9.99 -0.30
C MET A 128 -1.78 -9.04 -0.72
N HIS A 129 -1.70 -8.49 -1.93
CA HIS A 129 -2.72 -7.67 -2.52
C HIS A 129 -3.46 -8.55 -3.54
N LEU A 130 -4.57 -9.17 -3.13
CA LEU A 130 -5.54 -9.62 -4.12
C LEU A 130 -6.10 -8.35 -4.75
N SER A 131 -5.63 -7.98 -5.94
CA SER A 131 -6.45 -7.17 -6.83
C SER A 131 -7.69 -8.02 -7.11
N THR A 132 -8.81 -7.63 -6.51
CA THR A 132 -10.09 -8.28 -6.72
C THR A 132 -10.34 -8.38 -8.22
N ILE A 133 -10.97 -9.45 -8.72
CA ILE A 133 -11.35 -9.54 -10.14
C ILE A 133 -12.15 -8.30 -10.59
N ASP A 134 -12.82 -7.61 -9.66
CA ASP A 134 -13.48 -6.33 -9.93
C ASP A 134 -12.50 -5.18 -10.27
N GLU A 135 -11.25 -5.18 -9.80
CA GLU A 135 -10.18 -4.28 -10.27
C GLU A 135 -9.60 -4.74 -11.63
N LEU A 136 -9.71 -6.02 -11.95
CA LEU A 136 -9.30 -6.58 -13.25
C LEU A 136 -10.37 -6.41 -14.35
N LYS A 137 -11.61 -6.06 -14.01
CA LYS A 137 -12.64 -5.72 -15.02
C LYS A 137 -12.27 -4.45 -15.79
N ASP A 138 -11.56 -3.51 -15.16
CA ASP A 138 -11.01 -2.33 -15.85
C ASP A 138 -9.84 -2.69 -16.79
N TYR A 139 -9.22 -3.85 -16.59
CA TYR A 139 -8.23 -4.44 -17.51
C TYR A 139 -8.85 -5.24 -18.67
N GLY A 140 -10.18 -5.29 -18.80
CA GLY A 140 -10.84 -5.76 -20.03
C GLY A 140 -10.41 -4.98 -21.29
N SER A 141 -9.84 -3.79 -21.12
CA SER A 141 -9.20 -2.99 -22.17
C SER A 141 -7.81 -3.49 -22.60
N ALA A 142 -7.19 -4.40 -21.84
CA ALA A 142 -5.89 -5.00 -22.21
C ALA A 142 -6.04 -6.15 -23.22
N PHE A 143 -7.27 -6.61 -23.48
CA PHE A 143 -7.58 -7.61 -24.50
C PHE A 143 -8.42 -7.06 -25.66
N THR A 144 -8.71 -5.76 -25.71
CA THR A 144 -9.09 -5.11 -26.97
C THR A 144 -7.90 -5.19 -27.93
N THR A 145 -8.13 -5.80 -29.08
CA THR A 145 -7.20 -5.90 -30.20
C THR A 145 -6.52 -4.56 -30.45
N GLN A 146 -5.22 -4.57 -30.79
CA GLN A 146 -4.42 -3.34 -31.04
C GLN A 146 -5.10 -2.36 -32.03
N GLU A 147 -5.97 -2.86 -32.92
CA GLU A 147 -6.76 -2.05 -33.84
C GLU A 147 -7.81 -1.16 -33.13
N ASP A 148 -8.47 -1.64 -32.07
CA ASP A 148 -9.45 -0.85 -31.31
C ASP A 148 -8.78 0.23 -30.46
N SER A 149 -7.57 -0.04 -29.95
CA SER A 149 -6.77 0.94 -29.19
C SER A 149 -6.29 2.10 -30.07
N LEU A 150 -5.89 1.81 -31.32
CA LEU A 150 -5.45 2.85 -32.26
C LEU A 150 -6.63 3.70 -32.73
N PHE A 151 -7.76 3.08 -33.11
CA PHE A 151 -8.97 3.80 -33.50
C PHE A 151 -9.58 4.61 -32.35
N SER A 152 -9.59 4.07 -31.13
CA SER A 152 -10.06 4.80 -29.94
C SER A 152 -9.12 5.94 -29.53
N GLN A 153 -7.79 5.78 -29.66
CA GLN A 153 -6.84 6.88 -29.42
C GLN A 153 -6.95 7.99 -30.47
N ILE A 154 -7.15 7.65 -31.74
CA ILE A 154 -7.37 8.62 -32.82
C ILE A 154 -8.72 9.34 -32.62
N SER A 155 -9.79 8.58 -32.36
CA SER A 155 -11.13 9.15 -32.12
C SER A 155 -11.17 10.04 -30.88
N ASN A 156 -10.52 9.61 -29.79
CA ASN A 156 -10.43 10.41 -28.57
C ASN A 156 -9.51 11.64 -28.76
N GLY A 157 -8.49 11.56 -29.62
CA GLY A 157 -7.63 12.70 -29.95
C GLY A 157 -8.38 13.83 -30.64
N GLU A 158 -9.24 13.51 -31.62
CA GLU A 158 -10.09 14.51 -32.28
C GLU A 158 -11.10 15.12 -31.33
N ILE A 159 -11.76 14.31 -30.49
CA ILE A 159 -12.71 14.77 -29.48
C ILE A 159 -12.02 15.70 -28.47
N VAL A 160 -10.84 15.32 -27.98
CA VAL A 160 -10.06 16.13 -27.02
C VAL A 160 -9.63 17.45 -27.64
N ASN A 161 -9.17 17.46 -28.89
CA ASN A 161 -8.80 18.70 -29.59
C ASN A 161 -10.02 19.63 -29.76
N LYS A 162 -11.18 19.09 -30.15
CA LYS A 162 -12.43 19.87 -30.28
C LYS A 162 -12.90 20.46 -28.96
N ILE A 163 -12.78 19.69 -27.87
CA ILE A 163 -13.07 20.16 -26.52
C ILE A 163 -12.08 21.27 -26.12
N GLU A 164 -10.79 21.12 -26.45
CA GLU A 164 -9.77 22.13 -26.15
C GLU A 164 -9.90 23.41 -26.98
N GLU A 165 -10.46 23.36 -28.19
CA GLU A 165 -10.71 24.55 -29.01
C GLU A 165 -11.97 25.32 -28.57
N ASN A 166 -13.02 24.62 -28.15
CA ASN A 166 -14.31 25.24 -27.78
C ASN A 166 -14.45 25.58 -26.29
N LEU A 167 -13.62 25.00 -25.40
CA LEU A 167 -13.62 25.38 -24.00
C LEU A 167 -12.92 26.72 -23.77
N SER A 168 -13.70 27.73 -23.41
CA SER A 168 -13.24 29.06 -23.00
C SER A 168 -13.60 29.40 -21.54
N GLY A 169 -12.90 30.39 -20.96
CA GLY A 169 -13.22 30.94 -19.64
C GLY A 169 -13.02 30.00 -18.44
N GLU A 170 -13.95 30.04 -17.49
CA GLU A 170 -13.87 29.29 -16.21
C GLU A 170 -13.94 27.76 -16.41
N ASN A 171 -14.63 27.30 -17.45
CA ASN A 171 -14.74 25.88 -17.80
C ASN A 171 -13.39 25.31 -18.25
N ARG A 172 -12.59 26.10 -18.99
CA ARG A 172 -11.23 25.71 -19.39
C ARG A 172 -10.29 25.55 -18.20
N VAL A 173 -10.35 26.48 -17.23
CA VAL A 173 -9.54 26.41 -16.01
C VAL A 173 -9.89 25.16 -15.21
N THR A 174 -11.17 24.83 -15.14
CA THR A 174 -11.69 23.64 -14.46
C THR A 174 -11.26 22.35 -15.17
N TYR A 175 -11.33 22.33 -16.50
CA TYR A 175 -10.84 21.23 -17.33
C TYR A 175 -9.33 21.00 -17.17
N LEU A 176 -8.52 22.06 -17.18
CA LEU A 176 -7.06 21.95 -16.97
C LEU A 176 -6.71 21.46 -15.56
N LYS A 177 -7.49 21.86 -14.54
CA LYS A 177 -7.33 21.31 -13.18
C LYS A 177 -7.60 19.81 -13.14
N LEU A 178 -8.64 19.34 -13.84
CA LEU A 178 -8.96 17.92 -13.98
C LEU A 178 -7.88 17.16 -14.77
N LYS A 179 -7.43 17.69 -15.91
CA LYS A 179 -6.36 17.10 -16.75
C LYS A 179 -5.06 16.89 -15.98
N ASN A 180 -4.74 17.80 -15.06
CA ASN A 180 -3.55 17.72 -14.21
C ASN A 180 -3.77 16.94 -12.89
N GLY A 181 -4.90 16.23 -12.73
CA GLY A 181 -5.17 15.40 -11.56
C GLY A 181 -5.59 16.17 -10.29
N GLY A 182 -5.99 17.43 -10.42
CA GLY A 182 -6.48 18.27 -9.33
C GLY A 182 -7.93 17.97 -8.94
N LYS A 183 -8.28 18.21 -7.66
CA LYS A 183 -9.65 18.08 -7.17
C LYS A 183 -10.48 19.30 -7.54
N VAL A 184 -11.67 19.07 -8.08
CA VAL A 184 -12.64 20.10 -8.49
C VAL A 184 -13.94 19.93 -7.68
N SER A 185 -14.66 21.03 -7.42
CA SER A 185 -15.94 20.97 -6.70
C SER A 185 -17.01 20.27 -7.54
N LYS A 186 -17.96 19.58 -6.89
CA LYS A 186 -19.03 18.85 -7.59
C LYS A 186 -19.85 19.74 -8.52
N GLY A 187 -20.12 21.00 -8.11
CA GLY A 187 -20.86 21.96 -8.92
C GLY A 187 -20.11 22.43 -10.17
N ASP A 188 -18.78 22.57 -10.09
CA ASP A 188 -17.96 22.96 -11.24
C ASP A 188 -17.78 21.79 -12.22
N SER A 189 -17.75 20.55 -11.71
CA SER A 189 -17.75 19.34 -12.54
C SER A 189 -19.05 19.15 -13.32
N GLU A 190 -20.21 19.43 -12.71
CA GLU A 190 -21.52 19.35 -13.37
C GLU A 190 -21.68 20.42 -14.46
N LYS A 191 -21.19 21.64 -14.22
CA LYS A 191 -21.15 22.70 -15.25
C LYS A 191 -20.26 22.34 -16.42
N LEU A 192 -19.05 21.83 -16.14
CA LEU A 192 -18.12 21.40 -17.18
C LEU A 192 -18.70 20.24 -18.01
N MET A 193 -19.34 19.26 -17.39
CA MET A 193 -20.01 18.16 -18.11
C MET A 193 -21.15 18.65 -18.99
N SER A 194 -21.94 19.62 -18.52
CA SER A 194 -23.05 20.18 -19.29
C SER A 194 -22.54 20.91 -20.53
N GLU A 195 -21.41 21.61 -20.43
CA GLU A 195 -20.81 22.33 -21.54
C GLU A 195 -20.13 21.40 -22.55
N ILE A 196 -19.42 20.37 -22.07
CA ILE A 196 -18.82 19.35 -22.94
C ILE A 196 -19.91 18.61 -23.74
N LYS A 197 -21.07 18.33 -23.14
CA LYS A 197 -22.21 17.73 -23.85
C LYS A 197 -22.72 18.60 -24.99
N LYS A 198 -22.87 19.91 -24.77
CA LYS A 198 -23.29 20.84 -25.83
C LYS A 198 -22.28 20.88 -26.98
N ILE A 199 -20.98 20.93 -26.66
CA ILE A 199 -19.92 20.93 -27.68
C ILE A 199 -19.96 19.65 -28.52
N LEU A 200 -20.35 18.52 -27.94
CA LEU A 200 -20.49 17.25 -28.65
C LEU A 200 -21.79 17.19 -29.48
N GLU A 201 -22.91 17.67 -28.94
CA GLU A 201 -24.21 17.71 -29.65
C GLU A 201 -24.21 18.68 -30.84
N ASP A 202 -23.49 19.81 -30.75
CA ASP A 202 -23.38 20.80 -31.84
C ASP A 202 -22.53 20.29 -33.04
N ASN A 203 -21.83 19.15 -32.88
CA ASN A 203 -20.90 18.60 -33.88
C ASN A 203 -21.38 17.30 -34.56
N ASP A 204 -22.55 16.78 -34.19
CA ASP A 204 -23.20 15.62 -34.85
C ASP A 204 -24.22 16.05 -35.94
N GLY A 205 -24.17 17.32 -36.39
CA GLY A 205 -25.02 17.92 -37.44
C GLY A 205 -24.31 18.19 -38.75
#